data_AF-A0A7U2HYB3-F1
#
_entry.id   AF-A0A7U2HYB3-F1
#
_cell.length_a   1.000
_cell.length_b   1.000
_cell.length_c   1.000
_cell.angle_alpha   90.00
_cell.angle_beta   90.00
_cell.angle_gamma   90.00
#
_symmetry.space_group_name_H-M   'P 1'
#
loop_
_entity.id
_entity.type
_entity.pdbx_description
1 polymer ?
#
loop_
_entity_poly.entity_id
_entity_poly.type
_entity_poly.pdbx_seq_one_letter_code
_entity_poly.pdbx_strand_id
1 'polypeptide(L)'
;MTVAVIEAGSFYEISNGNYSQIPYYSTMYVGPHPEDYQPLIDWGIFSEPAPGANGKVIHYAQGKTLGGSSARNQQIYHRATKGWYETIANITGDDAYLWENMLPFMKKSFSFTPPPFEYRAANASPNYTLSTFDAPGGPVQLSHPKYAQPLASYGPEGFAAAGFKPNDGFLNGDLFGYGYWPFTLRELDSTRSSTEVAFLSPTAAKTALKIYQSCMVRNLLFNSNKRAVGVNVTVQGLKPFTVHARKEVIVSSGFIHSPQLLMVSGIGPRHILEEHNIPVISDLSGLGQNFRDTPAIGAVIHSINVPSRSSWSKNPATFEAASEMYLKNGSGPLSSPASDFAAWEKFSDSYTANMTQSTRNYLSSLPSDWPNIEYILAAEARALSNANSGNTGSVSMLLTSASSAGNITIRSADNTVAPVVYLGWLDSKEDQEQAVASYRRARSIAAKIAAFGPELAPGANVTTDAQILNYIKTKGIGAIHHGAATCAMGKSPADGSVVDSKARVFGVHGLRVIDASSLPFSAPGHTQGVTYAHAEKLVQDIIDAVRGT
;
A
#
# COMPACT_ATOMS: atom_id res chain seq x y z
N MET A 1 12.37 -27.73 -10.29
CA MET A 1 10.95 -27.42 -10.01
C MET A 1 10.39 -26.61 -11.17
N THR A 2 9.14 -26.84 -11.59
CA THR A 2 8.45 -26.04 -12.62
C THR A 2 7.36 -25.20 -11.94
N VAL A 3 7.24 -23.93 -12.29
CA VAL A 3 6.27 -22.99 -11.72
C VAL A 3 5.39 -22.43 -12.84
N ALA A 4 4.10 -22.22 -12.53
CA ALA A 4 3.15 -21.54 -13.39
C ALA A 4 2.57 -20.34 -12.62
N VAL A 5 2.64 -19.16 -13.22
CA VAL A 5 2.03 -17.91 -12.72
C VAL A 5 0.78 -17.65 -13.56
N ILE A 6 -0.34 -17.40 -12.89
CA ILE A 6 -1.64 -17.14 -13.53
C ILE A 6 -2.12 -15.77 -13.05
N GLU A 7 -2.30 -14.84 -13.98
CA GLU A 7 -2.64 -13.45 -13.73
C GLU A 7 -3.85 -13.04 -14.56
N ALA A 8 -4.82 -12.40 -13.91
CA ALA A 8 -6.07 -11.97 -14.55
C ALA A 8 -5.87 -10.79 -15.50
N GLY A 9 -4.86 -9.94 -15.27
CA GLY A 9 -4.44 -8.87 -16.15
C GLY A 9 -3.35 -9.27 -17.17
N SER A 10 -2.87 -8.28 -17.92
CA SER A 10 -1.76 -8.43 -18.89
C SER A 10 -0.53 -7.67 -18.39
N PHE A 11 0.43 -7.36 -19.27
CA PHE A 11 1.54 -6.45 -19.00
C PHE A 11 1.02 -5.01 -18.93
N TYR A 12 1.37 -4.28 -17.88
CA TYR A 12 0.91 -2.90 -17.66
C TYR A 12 1.56 -1.92 -18.64
N GLU A 13 2.76 -2.25 -19.13
CA GLU A 13 3.48 -1.49 -20.15
C GLU A 13 2.70 -1.43 -21.46
N ILE A 14 1.93 -2.47 -21.76
CA ILE A 14 1.08 -2.54 -22.96
C ILE A 14 -0.31 -1.96 -22.64
N SER A 15 -0.89 -2.36 -21.52
CA SER A 15 -2.29 -2.07 -21.20
C SER A 15 -2.53 -0.65 -20.66
N ASN A 16 -1.48 0.02 -20.17
CA ASN A 16 -1.57 1.39 -19.64
C ASN A 16 -0.38 2.30 -20.04
N GLY A 17 0.67 1.73 -20.65
CA GLY A 17 1.77 2.51 -21.22
C GLY A 17 2.47 3.42 -20.22
N ASN A 18 2.63 4.68 -20.60
CA ASN A 18 3.31 5.69 -19.79
C ASN A 18 2.64 5.92 -18.43
N TYR A 19 1.30 5.77 -18.32
CA TYR A 19 0.58 6.00 -17.08
C TYR A 19 1.00 5.04 -15.95
N SER A 20 1.54 3.86 -16.28
CA SER A 20 2.08 2.92 -15.30
C SER A 20 3.60 2.91 -15.23
N GLN A 21 4.32 3.39 -16.25
CA GLN A 21 5.79 3.34 -16.27
C GLN A 21 6.45 4.61 -15.72
N ILE A 22 5.89 5.78 -16.02
CA ILE A 22 6.50 7.07 -15.69
C ILE A 22 6.00 7.52 -14.31
N PRO A 23 6.90 7.82 -13.34
CA PRO A 23 6.51 8.08 -11.95
C PRO A 23 5.49 9.21 -11.76
N TYR A 24 5.58 10.28 -12.53
CA TYR A 24 4.62 11.40 -12.46
C TYR A 24 3.17 10.96 -12.64
N TYR A 25 2.90 9.91 -13.43
CA TYR A 25 1.54 9.47 -13.69
C TYR A 25 0.99 8.48 -12.64
N SER A 26 1.78 8.10 -11.63
CA SER A 26 1.38 7.14 -10.58
C SER A 26 0.15 7.53 -9.73
N THR A 27 -0.38 8.75 -9.92
CA THR A 27 -1.55 9.27 -9.21
C THR A 27 -2.81 9.34 -10.08
N MET A 28 -2.72 8.95 -11.35
CA MET A 28 -3.85 8.92 -12.27
C MET A 28 -4.70 7.69 -12.03
N TYR A 29 -6.03 7.85 -12.03
CA TYR A 29 -6.99 6.73 -11.92
C TYR A 29 -6.88 5.92 -10.63
N VAL A 30 -6.60 6.59 -9.51
CA VAL A 30 -6.50 5.98 -8.16
C VAL A 30 -7.25 6.77 -7.09
N GLY A 31 -8.04 7.77 -7.48
CA GLY A 31 -8.84 8.56 -6.56
C GLY A 31 -10.12 7.82 -6.13
N PRO A 32 -10.80 8.34 -5.10
CA PRO A 32 -11.92 7.65 -4.46
C PRO A 32 -13.22 7.73 -5.27
N HIS A 33 -13.26 8.50 -6.37
CA HIS A 33 -14.48 8.66 -7.17
C HIS A 33 -14.72 7.42 -8.03
N PRO A 34 -15.97 6.93 -8.18
CA PRO A 34 -16.25 5.73 -8.96
C PRO A 34 -15.81 5.76 -10.44
N GLU A 35 -15.70 6.96 -11.01
CA GLU A 35 -15.26 7.16 -12.40
C GLU A 35 -13.74 7.33 -12.54
N ASP A 36 -13.00 7.43 -11.44
CA ASP A 36 -11.54 7.66 -11.46
C ASP A 36 -10.75 6.35 -11.42
N TYR A 37 -10.97 5.48 -12.42
CA TYR A 37 -10.32 4.18 -12.54
C TYR A 37 -9.98 3.83 -14.01
N GLN A 38 -8.99 2.94 -14.20
CA GLN A 38 -8.54 2.49 -15.50
C GLN A 38 -8.84 0.98 -15.67
N PRO A 39 -9.92 0.58 -16.36
CA PRO A 39 -10.39 -0.81 -16.39
C PRO A 39 -9.42 -1.81 -17.02
N LEU A 40 -8.44 -1.35 -17.81
CA LEU A 40 -7.43 -2.22 -18.41
C LEU A 40 -6.44 -2.81 -17.41
N ILE A 41 -6.24 -2.13 -16.27
CA ILE A 41 -5.25 -2.51 -15.25
C ILE A 41 -5.76 -2.32 -13.82
N ASP A 42 -7.05 -2.01 -13.64
CA ASP A 42 -7.74 -1.91 -12.35
C ASP A 42 -8.85 -2.96 -12.29
N TRP A 43 -9.12 -3.45 -11.09
CA TRP A 43 -10.27 -4.31 -10.83
C TRP A 43 -11.60 -3.56 -10.81
N GLY A 44 -11.58 -2.23 -10.61
CA GLY A 44 -12.80 -1.43 -10.49
C GLY A 44 -13.60 -1.80 -9.23
N ILE A 45 -12.90 -1.89 -8.10
CA ILE A 45 -13.50 -2.27 -6.82
C ILE A 45 -14.12 -1.04 -6.16
N PHE A 46 -15.36 -1.21 -5.69
CA PHE A 46 -16.10 -0.20 -4.96
C PHE A 46 -16.51 -0.74 -3.59
N SER A 47 -16.36 0.09 -2.56
CA SER A 47 -16.79 -0.26 -1.22
C SER A 47 -18.31 -0.29 -1.09
N GLU A 48 -18.81 -0.99 -0.08
CA GLU A 48 -20.12 -0.70 0.48
C GLU A 48 -20.15 0.73 1.05
N PRO A 49 -21.34 1.35 1.22
CA PRO A 49 -21.47 2.67 1.84
C PRO A 49 -20.76 2.74 3.20
N ALA A 50 -19.77 3.61 3.33
CA ALA A 50 -18.96 3.72 4.54
C ALA A 50 -19.54 4.75 5.53
N PRO A 51 -20.04 4.37 6.72
CA PRO A 51 -20.61 5.30 7.70
C PRO A 51 -19.60 6.37 8.16
N GLY A 52 -18.34 5.99 8.38
CA GLY A 52 -17.24 6.90 8.67
C GLY A 52 -16.86 7.85 7.52
N ALA A 53 -17.40 7.65 6.31
CA ALA A 53 -17.26 8.55 5.16
C ALA A 53 -18.61 9.15 4.71
N ASN A 54 -19.57 9.32 5.64
CA ASN A 54 -20.91 9.86 5.36
C ASN A 54 -21.68 9.07 4.29
N GLY A 55 -21.58 7.74 4.31
CA GLY A 55 -22.32 6.84 3.44
C GLY A 55 -21.80 6.78 2.00
N LYS A 56 -20.61 7.31 1.72
CA LYS A 56 -20.00 7.26 0.40
C LYS A 56 -19.59 5.84 0.01
N VAL A 57 -19.75 5.56 -1.28
CA VAL A 57 -19.10 4.46 -1.98
C VAL A 57 -17.74 4.96 -2.46
N ILE A 58 -16.68 4.21 -2.15
CA ILE A 58 -15.30 4.60 -2.42
C ILE A 58 -14.70 3.63 -3.44
N HIS A 59 -14.15 4.18 -4.53
CA HIS A 59 -13.27 3.43 -5.41
C HIS A 59 -11.98 3.05 -4.67
N TYR A 60 -11.62 1.77 -4.71
CA TYR A 60 -10.40 1.25 -4.15
C TYR A 60 -9.56 0.62 -5.26
N ALA A 61 -8.56 1.35 -5.75
CA ALA A 61 -7.72 0.88 -6.85
C ALA A 61 -6.91 -0.36 -6.44
N GLN A 62 -6.90 -1.38 -7.29
CA GLN A 62 -6.04 -2.55 -7.13
C GLN A 62 -5.52 -3.00 -8.49
N GLY A 63 -4.23 -3.30 -8.58
CA GLY A 63 -3.61 -3.69 -9.83
C GLY A 63 -4.16 -5.00 -10.37
N LYS A 64 -4.71 -4.97 -11.59
CA LYS A 64 -5.10 -6.12 -12.40
C LYS A 64 -4.13 -6.25 -13.58
N THR A 65 -2.92 -6.70 -13.28
CA THR A 65 -1.80 -6.74 -14.23
C THR A 65 -0.69 -7.61 -13.66
N LEU A 66 0.20 -8.12 -14.51
CA LEU A 66 1.47 -8.66 -14.06
C LEU A 66 2.18 -7.59 -13.24
N GLY A 67 2.65 -7.97 -12.05
CA GLY A 67 3.20 -7.08 -11.05
C GLY A 67 2.19 -6.53 -10.03
N GLY A 68 0.89 -6.77 -10.24
CA GLY A 68 -0.20 -6.37 -9.36
C GLY A 68 -0.14 -4.89 -8.98
N SER A 69 -0.39 -4.56 -7.72
CA SER A 69 -0.35 -3.17 -7.26
C SER A 69 1.05 -2.53 -7.30
N SER A 70 2.14 -3.30 -7.37
CA SER A 70 3.49 -2.72 -7.55
C SER A 70 3.67 -2.05 -8.92
N ALA A 71 2.89 -2.48 -9.93
CA ALA A 71 2.83 -1.87 -11.25
C ALA A 71 1.99 -0.58 -11.32
N ARG A 72 1.35 -0.18 -10.21
CA ARG A 72 0.45 0.97 -10.13
C ARG A 72 0.72 1.94 -8.98
N ASN A 73 1.33 1.48 -7.90
CA ASN A 73 1.51 2.26 -6.68
C ASN A 73 2.32 3.56 -6.92
N GLN A 74 2.43 4.40 -5.90
CA GLN A 74 3.25 5.63 -5.96
C GLN A 74 4.76 5.37 -5.77
N GLN A 75 5.19 4.11 -5.81
CA GLN A 75 6.57 3.64 -5.76
C GLN A 75 7.31 3.94 -4.45
N ILE A 76 6.64 4.56 -3.47
CA ILE A 76 7.20 4.89 -2.16
C ILE A 76 7.74 3.62 -1.50
N TYR A 77 8.92 3.73 -0.91
CA TYR A 77 9.55 2.65 -0.18
C TYR A 77 10.07 3.10 1.17
N HIS A 78 9.68 2.35 2.20
CA HIS A 78 10.29 2.36 3.52
C HIS A 78 10.09 0.98 4.15
N ARG A 79 10.64 0.77 5.35
CA ARG A 79 10.39 -0.43 6.16
C ARG A 79 9.45 -0.11 7.31
N ALA A 80 8.74 -1.12 7.82
CA ALA A 80 7.93 -0.97 9.02
C ALA A 80 8.79 -0.87 10.28
N THR A 81 8.16 -0.66 11.43
CA THR A 81 8.85 -0.47 12.71
C THR A 81 9.26 -1.80 13.36
N LYS A 82 10.21 -1.76 14.30
CA LYS A 82 10.64 -2.97 15.03
C LYS A 82 9.48 -3.55 15.87
N GLY A 83 8.73 -2.70 16.54
CA GLY A 83 7.56 -3.09 17.33
C GLY A 83 6.42 -3.70 16.50
N TRP A 84 6.31 -3.33 15.21
CA TRP A 84 5.40 -3.99 14.28
C TRP A 84 5.76 -5.46 14.09
N TYR A 85 7.03 -5.74 13.80
CA TYR A 85 7.57 -7.10 13.63
C TYR A 85 7.48 -7.93 14.92
N GLU A 86 7.79 -7.33 16.07
CA GLU A 86 7.62 -7.97 17.38
C GLU A 86 6.17 -8.38 17.64
N THR A 87 5.21 -7.53 17.26
CA THR A 87 3.79 -7.84 17.38
C THR A 87 3.39 -9.05 16.52
N ILE A 88 3.95 -9.19 15.31
CA ILE A 88 3.72 -10.37 14.46
C ILE A 88 4.31 -11.63 15.11
N ALA A 89 5.54 -11.56 15.62
CA ALA A 89 6.18 -12.67 16.31
C ALA A 89 5.33 -13.13 17.52
N ASN A 90 4.78 -12.20 18.28
CA ASN A 90 3.91 -12.51 19.42
C ASN A 90 2.59 -13.19 19.01
N ILE A 91 1.91 -12.67 17.98
CA ILE A 91 0.66 -13.25 17.47
C ILE A 91 0.88 -14.66 16.93
N THR A 92 1.95 -14.87 16.16
CA THR A 92 2.25 -16.15 15.52
C THR A 92 2.96 -17.14 16.45
N GLY A 93 3.63 -16.66 17.49
CA GLY A 93 4.56 -17.46 18.30
C GLY A 93 5.81 -17.89 17.53
N ASP A 94 6.23 -17.11 16.52
CA ASP A 94 7.34 -17.43 15.64
C ASP A 94 8.36 -16.28 15.61
N ASP A 95 9.46 -16.47 16.35
CA ASP A 95 10.54 -15.49 16.46
C ASP A 95 11.24 -15.21 15.12
N ALA A 96 11.01 -16.01 14.08
CA ALA A 96 11.49 -15.70 12.73
C ALA A 96 10.96 -14.36 12.20
N TYR A 97 9.86 -13.85 12.76
CA TYR A 97 9.30 -12.54 12.44
C TYR A 97 9.92 -11.38 13.21
N LEU A 98 10.79 -11.60 14.19
CA LEU A 98 11.52 -10.53 14.87
C LEU A 98 12.37 -9.72 13.87
N TRP A 99 12.54 -8.42 14.13
CA TRP A 99 13.24 -7.48 13.24
C TRP A 99 14.57 -8.04 12.71
N GLU A 100 15.43 -8.52 13.61
CA GLU A 100 16.78 -9.00 13.25
C GLU A 100 16.73 -10.21 12.32
N ASN A 101 15.71 -11.06 12.44
CA ASN A 101 15.51 -12.25 11.61
C ASN A 101 14.83 -11.92 10.28
N MET A 102 14.01 -10.87 10.24
CA MET A 102 13.37 -10.38 9.02
C MET A 102 14.28 -9.48 8.18
N LEU A 103 15.24 -8.78 8.81
CA LEU A 103 16.11 -7.81 8.14
C LEU A 103 16.81 -8.38 6.90
N PRO A 104 17.38 -9.61 6.89
CA PRO A 104 17.93 -10.21 5.68
C PRO A 104 16.92 -10.26 4.52
N PHE A 105 15.66 -10.61 4.79
CA PHE A 105 14.60 -10.65 3.78
C PHE A 105 14.16 -9.24 3.33
N MET A 106 14.22 -8.24 4.22
CA MET A 106 13.96 -6.84 3.87
C MET A 106 15.06 -6.21 3.00
N LYS A 107 16.26 -6.80 2.96
CA LYS A 107 17.38 -6.35 2.12
C LYS A 107 17.40 -7.11 0.79
N LYS A 108 17.10 -8.41 0.82
CA LYS A 108 17.27 -9.36 -0.29
C LYS A 108 16.66 -8.93 -1.63
N SER A 109 15.47 -8.32 -1.64
CA SER A 109 14.81 -7.94 -2.89
C SER A 109 15.37 -6.67 -3.54
N PHE A 110 16.16 -5.86 -2.83
CA PHE A 110 16.43 -4.48 -3.22
C PHE A 110 17.90 -4.19 -3.47
N SER A 111 18.19 -3.43 -4.52
CA SER A 111 19.47 -2.77 -4.77
C SER A 111 19.27 -1.27 -4.67
N PHE A 112 20.12 -0.61 -3.89
CA PHE A 112 20.03 0.83 -3.65
C PHE A 112 21.10 1.59 -4.42
N THR A 113 20.67 2.61 -5.16
CA THR A 113 21.53 3.61 -5.78
C THR A 113 21.42 4.91 -4.99
N PRO A 114 22.56 5.51 -4.55
CA PRO A 114 22.56 6.80 -3.86
C PRO A 114 21.75 7.89 -4.59
N PRO A 115 21.20 8.88 -3.86
CA PRO A 115 20.41 9.95 -4.47
C PRO A 115 21.18 10.67 -5.58
N PRO A 116 20.53 10.98 -6.71
CA PRO A 116 21.18 11.66 -7.83
C PRO A 116 21.21 13.19 -7.58
N PHE A 117 22.07 13.61 -6.65
CA PHE A 117 22.14 14.96 -6.09
C PHE A 117 22.32 16.05 -7.17
N GLU A 118 22.99 15.75 -8.27
CA GLU A 118 23.24 16.68 -9.38
C GLU A 118 21.95 17.12 -10.10
N TYR A 119 20.85 16.39 -9.96
CA TYR A 119 19.53 16.76 -10.53
C TYR A 119 18.58 17.41 -9.51
N ARG A 120 19.00 17.54 -8.26
CA ARG A 120 18.16 18.01 -7.15
C ARG A 120 18.64 19.37 -6.66
N ALA A 121 17.72 20.16 -6.11
CA ALA A 121 18.09 21.40 -5.45
C ALA A 121 18.96 21.10 -4.22
N ALA A 122 19.94 21.96 -3.90
CA ALA A 122 20.88 21.73 -2.81
C ALA A 122 20.19 21.55 -1.43
N ASN A 123 19.08 22.25 -1.22
CA ASN A 123 18.23 22.14 -0.02
C ASN A 123 17.18 21.01 -0.10
N ALA A 124 17.25 20.14 -1.10
CA ALA A 124 16.39 18.97 -1.28
C ALA A 124 17.18 17.66 -1.26
N SER A 125 18.08 17.55 -0.29
CA SER A 125 19.03 16.45 -0.12
C SER A 125 18.46 15.35 0.80
N PRO A 126 18.25 14.12 0.32
CA PRO A 126 17.87 12.99 1.15
C PRO A 126 19.01 12.52 2.07
N ASN A 127 18.66 12.14 3.30
CA ASN A 127 19.55 11.36 4.17
C ASN A 127 19.43 9.86 3.82
N TYR A 128 20.53 9.13 3.89
CA TYR A 128 20.53 7.68 3.70
C TYR A 128 21.71 7.02 4.42
N THR A 129 21.51 5.77 4.86
CA THR A 129 22.57 4.92 5.41
C THR A 129 22.77 3.66 4.56
N LEU A 130 23.97 3.51 4.01
CA LEU A 130 24.32 2.38 3.13
C LEU A 130 24.28 1.01 3.83
N SER A 131 24.53 0.95 5.14
CA SER A 131 24.48 -0.32 5.88
C SER A 131 23.09 -0.95 5.95
N THR A 132 22.04 -0.18 5.59
CA THR A 132 20.67 -0.68 5.50
C THR A 132 20.39 -1.51 4.24
N PHE A 133 21.39 -1.67 3.34
CA PHE A 133 21.30 -2.42 2.09
C PHE A 133 22.40 -3.48 1.94
N ASP A 134 22.21 -4.42 1.03
CA ASP A 134 23.24 -5.37 0.61
C ASP A 134 23.92 -4.87 -0.66
N ALA A 135 25.20 -5.23 -0.82
CA ALA A 135 25.99 -4.94 -2.01
C ALA A 135 26.74 -6.21 -2.44
N PRO A 136 26.46 -6.78 -3.63
CA PRO A 136 25.38 -6.40 -4.55
C PRO A 136 23.99 -6.65 -3.95
N GLY A 137 23.01 -5.82 -4.31
CA GLY A 137 21.62 -5.94 -3.84
C GLY A 137 20.75 -6.84 -4.71
N GLY A 138 19.46 -6.89 -4.38
CA GLY A 138 18.43 -7.60 -5.13
C GLY A 138 17.95 -6.91 -6.42
N PRO A 139 17.01 -7.51 -7.15
CA PRO A 139 16.65 -7.05 -8.50
C PRO A 139 15.78 -5.79 -8.54
N VAL A 140 15.08 -5.45 -7.44
CA VAL A 140 14.25 -4.25 -7.38
C VAL A 140 15.15 -3.05 -7.11
N GLN A 141 15.08 -2.03 -7.96
CA GLN A 141 15.95 -0.87 -7.84
C GLN A 141 15.28 0.19 -6.96
N LEU A 142 16.04 0.69 -5.98
CA LEU A 142 15.66 1.78 -5.09
C LEU A 142 16.58 2.97 -5.30
N SER A 143 15.98 4.15 -5.47
CA SER A 143 16.71 5.42 -5.45
C SER A 143 15.77 6.57 -5.14
N HIS A 144 16.24 7.80 -5.26
CA HIS A 144 15.42 9.00 -5.20
C HIS A 144 15.20 9.55 -6.62
N PRO A 145 14.05 10.18 -6.90
CA PRO A 145 13.81 10.81 -8.19
C PRO A 145 14.90 11.80 -8.56
N LYS A 146 15.23 11.85 -9.86
CA LYS A 146 16.07 12.88 -10.50
C LYS A 146 15.33 14.24 -10.65
N TYR A 147 14.49 14.54 -9.67
CA TYR A 147 13.73 15.77 -9.49
C TYR A 147 13.10 15.78 -8.10
N ALA A 148 13.41 16.80 -7.29
CA ALA A 148 12.70 17.05 -6.04
C ALA A 148 11.54 18.01 -6.29
N GLN A 149 10.39 17.80 -5.64
CA GLN A 149 9.30 18.78 -5.73
C GLN A 149 9.74 20.12 -5.11
N PRO A 150 9.43 21.28 -5.75
CA PRO A 150 9.85 22.59 -5.23
C PRO A 150 9.40 22.86 -3.80
N LEU A 151 8.19 22.42 -3.43
CA LEU A 151 7.70 22.59 -2.06
C LEU A 151 8.47 21.74 -1.04
N ALA A 152 8.92 20.54 -1.42
CA ALA A 152 9.60 19.62 -0.51
C ALA A 152 10.90 20.20 0.05
N SER A 153 11.56 21.11 -0.69
CA SER A 153 12.78 21.79 -0.23
C SER A 153 12.59 22.68 1.00
N TYR A 154 11.35 23.02 1.35
CA TYR A 154 10.99 23.76 2.56
C TYR A 154 10.59 22.84 3.73
N GLY A 155 10.47 21.54 3.46
CA GLY A 155 10.11 20.52 4.43
C GLY A 155 11.06 20.46 5.62
N PRO A 156 12.39 20.33 5.43
CA PRO A 156 13.33 20.19 6.54
C PRO A 156 13.22 21.30 7.59
N GLU A 157 13.25 22.56 7.16
CA GLU A 157 13.16 23.72 8.05
C GLU A 157 11.78 23.81 8.72
N GLY A 158 10.69 23.64 7.96
CA GLY A 158 9.35 23.77 8.52
C GLY A 158 8.97 22.65 9.49
N PHE A 159 9.32 21.40 9.20
CA PHE A 159 9.10 20.28 10.10
C PHE A 159 10.02 20.35 11.33
N ALA A 160 11.27 20.78 11.18
CA ALA A 160 12.14 21.04 12.33
C ALA A 160 11.56 22.13 13.25
N ALA A 161 11.08 23.24 12.67
CA ALA A 161 10.41 24.32 13.41
C ALA A 161 9.07 23.88 14.04
N ALA A 162 8.46 22.81 13.54
CA ALA A 162 7.28 22.17 14.12
C ALA A 162 7.61 21.10 15.18
N GLY A 163 8.90 20.88 15.48
CA GLY A 163 9.39 20.00 16.55
C GLY A 163 9.78 18.59 16.10
N PHE A 164 9.80 18.30 14.80
CA PHE A 164 10.23 17.00 14.30
C PHE A 164 11.76 16.92 14.21
N LYS A 165 12.30 15.71 14.34
CA LYS A 165 13.73 15.42 14.09
C LYS A 165 13.91 14.88 12.66
N PRO A 166 15.07 15.06 12.03
CA PRO A 166 15.36 14.37 10.78
C PRO A 166 15.42 12.85 11.01
N ASN A 167 14.88 12.09 10.06
CA ASN A 167 15.02 10.65 9.93
C ASN A 167 16.05 10.34 8.83
N ASP A 168 16.62 9.14 8.89
CA ASP A 168 17.62 8.64 7.96
C ASP A 168 17.00 7.65 6.95
N GLY A 169 16.09 8.17 6.13
CA GLY A 169 15.50 7.47 4.99
C GLY A 169 14.41 6.44 5.32
N PHE A 170 14.02 6.26 6.58
CA PHE A 170 12.94 5.39 7.04
C PHE A 170 13.20 3.88 6.82
N LEU A 171 14.46 3.44 6.95
CA LEU A 171 14.90 2.08 6.59
C LEU A 171 15.49 1.25 7.75
N ASN A 172 15.58 1.82 8.94
CA ASN A 172 16.25 1.19 10.10
C ASN A 172 15.28 0.60 11.14
N GLY A 173 13.98 0.59 10.83
CA GLY A 173 12.94 0.13 11.74
C GLY A 173 12.38 1.22 12.64
N ASP A 174 12.67 2.48 12.33
CA ASP A 174 12.10 3.67 12.97
C ASP A 174 11.57 4.64 11.90
N LEU A 175 10.31 5.03 12.04
CA LEU A 175 9.63 5.94 11.14
C LEU A 175 9.60 7.39 11.65
N PHE A 176 9.87 7.62 12.93
CA PHE A 176 9.67 8.94 13.51
C PHE A 176 10.58 10.00 12.91
N GLY A 177 10.04 11.22 12.81
CA GLY A 177 10.75 12.35 12.23
C GLY A 177 10.39 12.58 10.78
N TYR A 178 11.15 13.46 10.12
CA TYR A 178 10.91 13.89 8.74
C TYR A 178 12.04 13.47 7.80
N GLY A 179 11.76 13.39 6.51
CA GLY A 179 12.79 13.12 5.50
C GLY A 179 12.22 12.92 4.10
N TYR A 180 13.16 12.75 3.17
CA TYR A 180 12.89 12.23 1.84
C TYR A 180 13.01 10.70 1.88
N TRP A 181 12.01 9.99 1.34
CA TRP A 181 12.06 8.53 1.22
C TRP A 181 12.54 8.10 -0.18
N PRO A 182 13.10 6.88 -0.29
CA PRO A 182 13.40 6.29 -1.59
C PRO A 182 12.13 5.78 -2.27
N PHE A 183 12.29 5.46 -3.54
CA PHE A 183 11.26 4.93 -4.41
C PHE A 183 11.78 3.76 -5.23
N THR A 184 10.88 2.87 -5.65
CA THR A 184 11.18 1.79 -6.59
C THR A 184 11.30 2.31 -8.03
N LEU A 185 12.49 2.82 -8.35
CA LEU A 185 12.85 3.48 -9.60
C LEU A 185 14.07 2.83 -10.22
N ARG A 186 14.02 2.61 -11.53
CA ARG A 186 15.19 2.20 -12.31
C ARG A 186 16.17 3.35 -12.40
N GLU A 187 17.44 3.11 -12.12
CA GLU A 187 18.48 4.14 -12.12
C GLU A 187 18.67 4.75 -13.52
N LEU A 188 18.68 3.89 -14.54
CA LEU A 188 18.98 4.26 -15.92
C LEU A 188 18.01 5.32 -16.47
N ASP A 189 16.71 5.09 -16.32
CA ASP A 189 15.64 5.81 -17.02
C ASP A 189 14.56 6.37 -16.08
N SER A 190 14.69 6.14 -14.77
CA SER A 190 13.71 6.55 -13.75
C SER A 190 12.30 6.00 -13.99
N THR A 191 12.15 4.95 -14.81
CA THR A 191 10.89 4.22 -14.92
C THR A 191 10.68 3.35 -13.69
N ARG A 192 9.43 2.93 -13.48
CA ARG A 192 9.04 2.06 -12.37
C ARG A 192 9.84 0.76 -12.29
N SER A 193 10.28 0.40 -11.08
CA SER A 193 10.80 -0.93 -10.75
C SER A 193 9.74 -1.76 -10.02
N SER A 194 8.83 -2.38 -10.77
CA SER A 194 7.77 -3.27 -10.24
C SER A 194 8.26 -4.70 -9.99
N THR A 195 7.48 -5.54 -9.32
CA THR A 195 7.80 -6.98 -9.17
C THR A 195 7.89 -7.70 -10.52
N GLU A 196 7.12 -7.27 -11.52
CA GLU A 196 7.12 -7.86 -12.85
C GLU A 196 8.47 -7.64 -13.54
N VAL A 197 8.92 -6.39 -13.65
CA VAL A 197 10.18 -6.06 -14.34
C VAL A 197 11.41 -6.52 -13.56
N ALA A 198 11.32 -6.56 -12.22
CA ALA A 198 12.42 -6.96 -11.36
C ALA A 198 12.59 -8.49 -11.28
N PHE A 199 11.49 -9.23 -11.11
CA PHE A 199 11.54 -10.68 -10.91
C PHE A 199 11.01 -11.45 -12.10
N LEU A 200 9.77 -11.19 -12.52
CA LEU A 200 9.04 -12.07 -13.43
C LEU A 200 9.71 -12.14 -14.81
N SER A 201 9.85 -11.00 -15.49
CA SER A 201 10.39 -10.94 -16.85
C SER A 201 11.82 -11.50 -16.95
N PRO A 202 12.77 -11.08 -16.08
CA PRO A 202 14.13 -11.63 -16.10
C PRO A 202 14.18 -13.14 -15.80
N THR A 203 13.34 -13.65 -14.90
CA THR A 203 13.29 -15.08 -14.58
C THR A 203 12.65 -15.88 -15.71
N ALA A 204 11.59 -15.37 -16.35
CA ALA A 204 10.93 -16.02 -17.48
C ALA A 204 11.89 -16.21 -18.66
N ALA A 205 12.75 -15.22 -18.92
CA ALA A 205 13.76 -15.29 -19.98
C ALA A 205 14.84 -16.37 -19.74
N LYS A 206 15.03 -16.83 -18.49
CA LYS A 206 16.14 -17.72 -18.09
C LYS A 206 15.70 -19.10 -17.63
N THR A 207 14.39 -19.35 -17.52
CA THR A 207 13.86 -20.56 -16.88
C THR A 207 12.69 -21.14 -17.66
N ALA A 208 12.21 -22.31 -17.24
CA ALA A 208 11.00 -22.93 -17.79
C ALA A 208 9.68 -22.39 -17.18
N LEU A 209 9.72 -21.21 -16.55
CA LEU A 209 8.55 -20.56 -15.96
C LEU A 209 7.44 -20.40 -17.00
N LYS A 210 6.20 -20.74 -16.61
CA LYS A 210 5.01 -20.53 -17.45
C LYS A 210 4.20 -19.36 -16.93
N ILE A 211 3.83 -18.44 -17.82
CA ILE A 211 3.02 -17.27 -17.48
C ILE A 211 1.73 -17.35 -18.29
N TYR A 212 0.62 -17.35 -17.56
CA TYR A 212 -0.75 -17.29 -18.09
C TYR A 212 -1.30 -15.91 -17.75
N GLN A 213 -1.18 -14.97 -18.69
CA GLN A 213 -1.75 -13.62 -18.55
C GLN A 213 -3.17 -13.55 -19.11
N SER A 214 -3.95 -12.56 -18.69
CA SER A 214 -5.37 -12.41 -19.05
C SER A 214 -6.19 -13.67 -18.70
N CYS A 215 -5.76 -14.36 -17.64
CA CYS A 215 -6.28 -15.65 -17.18
C CYS A 215 -6.77 -15.51 -15.74
N MET A 216 -8.08 -15.64 -15.53
CA MET A 216 -8.68 -15.56 -14.21
C MET A 216 -8.81 -16.96 -13.59
N VAL A 217 -8.19 -17.18 -12.43
CA VAL A 217 -8.47 -18.36 -11.61
C VAL A 217 -9.88 -18.25 -11.05
N ARG A 218 -10.68 -19.31 -11.17
CA ARG A 218 -12.10 -19.39 -10.81
C ARG A 218 -12.34 -19.97 -9.42
N ASN A 219 -11.65 -21.05 -9.14
CA ASN A 219 -11.69 -21.76 -7.87
C ASN A 219 -10.48 -22.69 -7.77
N LEU A 220 -10.14 -23.08 -6.55
CA LEU A 220 -9.15 -24.09 -6.25
C LEU A 220 -9.78 -25.49 -6.37
N LEU A 221 -8.96 -26.48 -6.73
CA LEU A 221 -9.35 -27.88 -6.82
C LEU A 221 -8.75 -28.67 -5.67
N PHE A 222 -9.57 -29.49 -5.01
CA PHE A 222 -9.15 -30.35 -3.91
C PHE A 222 -9.44 -31.82 -4.20
N ASN A 223 -8.56 -32.71 -3.72
CA ASN A 223 -8.85 -34.15 -3.70
C ASN A 223 -9.61 -34.55 -2.41
N SER A 224 -9.92 -35.84 -2.28
CA SER A 224 -10.63 -36.40 -1.11
C SER A 224 -9.94 -36.17 0.24
N ASN A 225 -8.62 -35.94 0.24
CA ASN A 225 -7.81 -35.69 1.43
C ASN A 225 -7.63 -34.19 1.71
N LYS A 226 -8.48 -33.32 1.12
CA LYS A 226 -8.40 -31.85 1.24
C LYS A 226 -7.05 -31.27 0.84
N ARG A 227 -6.34 -31.92 -0.10
CA ARG A 227 -5.11 -31.38 -0.69
C ARG A 227 -5.46 -30.57 -1.92
N ALA A 228 -4.96 -29.34 -2.02
CA ALA A 228 -5.03 -28.54 -3.23
C ALA A 228 -4.20 -29.20 -4.34
N VAL A 229 -4.82 -29.47 -5.49
CA VAL A 229 -4.22 -30.20 -6.63
C VAL A 229 -4.20 -29.39 -7.92
N GLY A 230 -4.75 -28.19 -7.91
CA GLY A 230 -4.80 -27.34 -9.10
C GLY A 230 -5.84 -26.24 -8.99
N VAL A 231 -6.08 -25.58 -10.12
CA VAL A 231 -7.01 -24.47 -10.26
C VAL A 231 -7.78 -24.56 -11.56
N ASN A 232 -9.03 -24.13 -11.54
CA ASN A 232 -9.81 -23.87 -12.75
C ASN A 232 -9.53 -22.45 -13.25
N VAL A 233 -9.32 -22.30 -14.55
CA VAL A 233 -8.92 -21.05 -15.17
C VAL A 233 -9.86 -20.72 -16.33
N THR A 234 -10.24 -19.45 -16.41
CA THR A 234 -11.00 -18.88 -17.52
C THR A 234 -10.21 -17.80 -18.22
N VAL A 235 -10.38 -17.71 -19.53
CA VAL A 235 -9.82 -16.66 -20.39
C VAL A 235 -10.92 -16.16 -21.28
N GLN A 236 -11.07 -14.84 -21.41
CA GLN A 236 -12.12 -14.28 -22.24
C GLN A 236 -11.98 -14.77 -23.70
N GLY A 237 -13.07 -15.30 -24.25
CA GLY A 237 -13.09 -15.81 -25.63
C GLY A 237 -12.48 -17.21 -25.83
N LEU A 238 -11.97 -17.88 -24.78
CA LEU A 238 -11.44 -19.24 -24.87
C LEU A 238 -12.20 -20.21 -23.95
N LYS A 239 -12.09 -21.51 -24.24
CA LYS A 239 -12.63 -22.55 -23.37
C LYS A 239 -11.88 -22.55 -22.02
N PRO A 240 -12.59 -22.70 -20.87
CA PRO A 240 -11.95 -22.88 -19.58
C PRO A 240 -11.02 -24.10 -19.58
N PHE A 241 -9.96 -24.04 -18.77
CA PHE A 241 -8.99 -25.13 -18.63
C PHE A 241 -8.53 -25.27 -17.17
N THR A 242 -7.87 -26.38 -16.88
CA THR A 242 -7.35 -26.68 -15.54
C THR A 242 -5.83 -26.69 -15.55
N VAL A 243 -5.23 -26.10 -14.52
CA VAL A 243 -3.78 -26.21 -14.27
C VAL A 243 -3.59 -27.01 -12.99
N HIS A 244 -2.90 -28.15 -13.09
CA HIS A 244 -2.62 -29.02 -11.94
C HIS A 244 -1.26 -28.72 -11.30
N ALA A 245 -1.22 -28.78 -9.96
CA ALA A 245 -0.01 -28.61 -9.16
C ALA A 245 0.35 -29.92 -8.45
N ARG A 246 1.60 -30.38 -8.60
CA ARG A 246 2.09 -31.59 -7.91
C ARG A 246 2.50 -31.31 -6.47
N LYS A 247 3.08 -30.14 -6.22
CA LYS A 247 3.69 -29.78 -4.93
C LYS A 247 2.77 -28.90 -4.09
N GLU A 248 2.51 -27.68 -4.53
CA GLU A 248 1.73 -26.69 -3.78
C GLU A 248 1.02 -25.74 -4.74
N VAL A 249 -0.11 -25.18 -4.30
CA VAL A 249 -0.78 -24.01 -4.89
C VAL A 249 -0.52 -22.83 -3.95
N ILE A 250 -0.12 -21.68 -4.52
CA ILE A 250 0.12 -20.44 -3.78
C ILE A 250 -0.88 -19.41 -4.28
N VAL A 251 -1.68 -18.87 -3.36
CA VAL A 251 -2.61 -17.77 -3.62
C VAL A 251 -1.91 -16.46 -3.26
N SER A 252 -1.81 -15.57 -4.24
CA SER A 252 -1.17 -14.25 -4.12
C SER A 252 -2.02 -13.15 -4.79
N SER A 253 -3.34 -13.29 -4.70
CA SER A 253 -4.32 -12.40 -5.35
C SER A 253 -4.64 -11.12 -4.55
N GLY A 254 -3.93 -10.88 -3.45
CA GLY A 254 -4.06 -9.67 -2.64
C GLY A 254 -5.24 -9.71 -1.66
N PHE A 255 -5.29 -8.74 -0.74
CA PHE A 255 -6.22 -8.71 0.38
C PHE A 255 -7.72 -8.64 0.04
N ILE A 256 -8.09 -8.32 -1.21
CA ILE A 256 -9.49 -8.40 -1.67
C ILE A 256 -9.79 -9.76 -2.31
N HIS A 257 -8.98 -10.20 -3.27
CA HIS A 257 -9.32 -11.36 -4.07
C HIS A 257 -8.82 -12.69 -3.49
N SER A 258 -7.81 -12.69 -2.61
CA SER A 258 -7.38 -13.90 -1.89
C SER A 258 -8.48 -14.47 -0.98
N PRO A 259 -9.13 -13.69 -0.09
CA PRO A 259 -10.24 -14.21 0.70
C PRO A 259 -11.43 -14.61 -0.18
N GLN A 260 -11.74 -13.84 -1.24
CA GLN A 260 -12.79 -14.21 -2.20
C GLN A 260 -12.51 -15.56 -2.85
N LEU A 261 -11.31 -15.76 -3.38
CA LEU A 261 -10.91 -17.00 -4.05
C LEU A 261 -11.00 -18.21 -3.11
N LEU A 262 -10.58 -18.04 -1.85
CA LEU A 262 -10.72 -19.08 -0.84
C LEU A 262 -12.19 -19.41 -0.56
N MET A 263 -13.04 -18.39 -0.37
CA MET A 263 -14.48 -18.57 -0.11
C MET A 263 -15.20 -19.29 -1.25
N VAL A 264 -15.03 -18.85 -2.51
CA VAL A 264 -15.63 -19.56 -3.66
C VAL A 264 -15.09 -20.98 -3.86
N SER A 265 -13.98 -21.31 -3.20
CA SER A 265 -13.36 -22.64 -3.23
C SER A 265 -13.74 -23.52 -2.03
N GLY A 266 -14.69 -23.09 -1.19
CA GLY A 266 -15.17 -23.86 -0.04
C GLY A 266 -14.33 -23.70 1.22
N ILE A 267 -13.48 -22.68 1.32
CA ILE A 267 -12.72 -22.34 2.53
C ILE A 267 -13.23 -21.00 3.04
N GLY A 268 -13.74 -20.92 4.27
CA GLY A 268 -14.23 -19.67 4.84
C GLY A 268 -15.29 -19.87 5.91
N PRO A 269 -15.99 -18.80 6.34
CA PRO A 269 -17.02 -18.91 7.36
C PRO A 269 -18.16 -19.80 6.84
N ARG A 270 -18.44 -20.90 7.54
CA ARG A 270 -19.47 -21.88 7.14
C ARG A 270 -20.80 -21.26 6.72
N HIS A 271 -21.32 -20.32 7.51
CA HIS A 271 -22.62 -19.70 7.23
C HIS A 271 -22.65 -18.96 5.88
N ILE A 272 -21.56 -18.28 5.50
CA ILE A 272 -21.42 -17.60 4.20
C ILE A 272 -21.36 -18.62 3.07
N LEU A 273 -20.60 -19.70 3.25
CA LEU A 273 -20.48 -20.75 2.23
C LEU A 273 -21.84 -21.44 1.99
N GLU A 274 -22.55 -21.76 3.06
CA GLU A 274 -23.88 -22.39 3.01
C GLU A 274 -24.93 -21.46 2.36
N GLU A 275 -24.91 -20.15 2.65
CA GLU A 275 -25.77 -19.14 2.01
C GLU A 275 -25.62 -19.11 0.49
N HIS A 276 -24.39 -19.33 -0.01
CA HIS A 276 -24.08 -19.36 -1.44
C HIS A 276 -24.09 -20.77 -2.05
N ASN A 277 -24.54 -21.79 -1.32
CA ASN A 277 -24.55 -23.20 -1.77
C ASN A 277 -23.16 -23.74 -2.15
N ILE A 278 -22.12 -23.29 -1.46
CA ILE A 278 -20.73 -23.73 -1.66
C ILE A 278 -20.41 -24.85 -0.67
N PRO A 279 -19.94 -26.02 -1.12
CA PRO A 279 -19.53 -27.09 -0.22
C PRO A 279 -18.39 -26.66 0.72
N VAL A 280 -18.57 -26.89 2.03
CA VAL A 280 -17.57 -26.53 3.03
C VAL A 280 -16.42 -27.55 3.05
N ILE A 281 -15.24 -27.11 2.60
CA ILE A 281 -13.99 -27.86 2.69
C ILE A 281 -13.29 -27.57 4.03
N SER A 282 -13.20 -26.30 4.41
CA SER A 282 -12.62 -25.86 5.69
C SER A 282 -13.38 -24.66 6.24
N ASP A 283 -13.84 -24.76 7.48
CA ASP A 283 -14.60 -23.72 8.16
C ASP A 283 -13.62 -22.79 8.90
N LEU A 284 -13.41 -21.60 8.33
CA LEU A 284 -12.49 -20.58 8.84
C LEU A 284 -13.25 -19.28 9.03
N SER A 285 -13.79 -19.06 10.24
CA SER A 285 -14.62 -17.90 10.57
C SER A 285 -13.90 -16.55 10.44
N GLY A 286 -12.56 -16.54 10.58
CA GLY A 286 -11.75 -15.34 10.42
C GLY A 286 -11.43 -14.95 8.97
N LEU A 287 -11.73 -15.82 7.98
CA LEU A 287 -11.47 -15.49 6.59
C LEU A 287 -12.33 -14.32 6.12
N GLY A 288 -11.69 -13.34 5.49
CA GLY A 288 -12.31 -12.10 5.06
C GLY A 288 -12.57 -11.10 6.20
N GLN A 289 -12.34 -11.48 7.45
CA GLN A 289 -12.56 -10.62 8.61
C GLN A 289 -11.32 -9.80 8.94
N ASN A 290 -11.48 -8.83 9.85
CA ASN A 290 -10.39 -8.01 10.39
C ASN A 290 -9.56 -7.33 9.29
N PHE A 291 -10.20 -6.87 8.21
CA PHE A 291 -9.51 -6.05 7.20
C PHE A 291 -8.94 -4.82 7.88
N ARG A 292 -7.62 -4.64 7.77
CA ARG A 292 -6.89 -3.49 8.33
C ARG A 292 -6.29 -2.67 7.21
N ASP A 293 -6.45 -1.37 7.29
CA ASP A 293 -5.91 -0.41 6.33
C ASP A 293 -5.70 0.95 7.00
N THR A 294 -4.89 1.78 6.35
CA THR A 294 -4.61 3.16 6.77
C THR A 294 -5.40 4.11 5.87
N PRO A 295 -6.45 4.80 6.35
CA PRO A 295 -7.15 5.77 5.52
C PRO A 295 -6.35 7.06 5.37
N ALA A 296 -6.41 7.67 4.18
CA ALA A 296 -6.17 9.10 4.06
C ALA A 296 -7.36 9.83 4.69
N ILE A 297 -7.09 10.79 5.57
CA ILE A 297 -8.11 11.61 6.23
C ILE A 297 -8.14 13.04 5.68
N GLY A 298 -7.48 13.26 4.53
CA GLY A 298 -7.47 14.50 3.77
C GLY A 298 -6.21 15.31 4.00
N ALA A 299 -6.30 16.62 3.79
CA ALA A 299 -5.17 17.52 3.86
C ALA A 299 -5.60 18.94 4.27
N VAL A 300 -4.67 19.68 4.87
CA VAL A 300 -4.74 21.15 4.87
C VAL A 300 -4.07 21.64 3.60
N ILE A 301 -4.78 22.47 2.84
CA ILE A 301 -4.38 22.93 1.51
C ILE A 301 -4.17 24.43 1.56
N HIS A 302 -3.03 24.88 1.06
CA HIS A 302 -2.63 26.29 1.04
C HIS A 302 -2.30 26.72 -0.38
N SER A 303 -2.48 28.00 -0.68
CA SER A 303 -1.77 28.61 -1.82
C SER A 303 -0.27 28.56 -1.55
N ILE A 304 0.55 28.43 -2.59
CA ILE A 304 2.02 28.42 -2.44
C ILE A 304 2.68 29.40 -3.41
N ASN A 305 3.84 29.93 -3.01
CA ASN A 305 4.63 30.87 -3.82
C ASN A 305 5.71 30.18 -4.68
N VAL A 306 5.72 28.84 -4.71
CA VAL A 306 6.57 28.02 -5.58
C VAL A 306 5.72 27.29 -6.62
N PRO A 307 6.29 26.78 -7.73
CA PRO A 307 5.54 26.00 -8.70
C PRO A 307 4.90 24.75 -8.09
N SER A 308 3.63 24.50 -8.42
CA SER A 308 2.98 23.22 -8.13
C SER A 308 3.49 22.10 -9.04
N ARG A 309 3.22 20.86 -8.62
CA ARG A 309 3.54 19.61 -9.33
C ARG A 309 3.21 19.67 -10.83
N SER A 310 2.04 20.21 -11.18
CA SER A 310 1.54 20.22 -12.56
C SER A 310 1.89 21.48 -13.34
N SER A 311 2.57 22.46 -12.74
CA SER A 311 2.79 23.77 -13.37
C SER A 311 3.59 23.69 -14.68
N TRP A 312 4.53 22.76 -14.79
CA TRP A 312 5.31 22.51 -16.00
C TRP A 312 4.46 22.00 -17.18
N SER A 313 3.31 21.36 -16.91
CA SER A 313 2.45 20.77 -17.94
C SER A 313 1.46 21.78 -18.55
N LYS A 314 1.30 22.95 -17.93
CA LYS A 314 0.32 23.98 -18.34
C LYS A 314 0.76 24.79 -19.58
N ASN A 315 2.04 24.75 -19.94
CA ASN A 315 2.61 25.48 -21.07
C ASN A 315 3.33 24.50 -22.03
N PRO A 316 3.07 24.54 -23.35
CA PRO A 316 3.67 23.62 -24.31
C PRO A 316 5.20 23.58 -24.28
N ALA A 317 5.87 24.73 -24.17
CA ALA A 317 7.33 24.80 -24.15
C ALA A 317 7.92 24.19 -22.88
N THR A 318 7.30 24.41 -21.72
CA THR A 318 7.76 23.77 -20.47
C THR A 318 7.41 22.28 -20.42
N PHE A 319 6.33 21.86 -21.09
CA PHE A 319 5.99 20.45 -21.26
C PHE A 319 7.00 19.73 -22.15
N GLU A 320 7.37 20.33 -23.28
CA GLU A 320 8.40 19.82 -24.19
C GLU A 320 9.75 19.71 -23.48
N ALA A 321 10.20 20.78 -22.81
CA ALA A 321 11.47 20.77 -22.06
C ALA A 321 11.49 19.69 -20.95
N ALA A 322 10.39 19.53 -20.20
CA ALA A 322 10.28 18.47 -19.20
C ALA A 322 10.31 17.06 -19.82
N SER A 323 9.71 16.90 -21.01
CA SER A 323 9.72 15.64 -21.76
C SER A 323 11.12 15.32 -22.28
N GLU A 324 11.85 16.29 -22.82
CA GLU A 324 13.23 16.13 -23.27
C GLU A 324 14.18 15.75 -22.13
N MET A 325 14.05 16.39 -20.95
CA MET A 325 14.80 16.00 -19.76
C MET A 325 14.59 14.53 -19.40
N TYR A 326 13.34 14.08 -19.40
CA TYR A 326 13.01 12.70 -19.06
C TYR A 326 13.51 11.71 -20.11
N LEU A 327 13.30 11.99 -21.40
CA LEU A 327 13.76 11.12 -22.49
C LEU A 327 15.29 11.02 -22.56
N LYS A 328 16.02 12.09 -22.22
CA LYS A 328 17.48 12.13 -22.29
C LYS A 328 18.16 11.35 -21.18
N ASN A 329 17.69 11.46 -19.94
CA ASN A 329 18.38 10.88 -18.78
C ASN A 329 17.45 10.55 -17.59
N GLY A 330 16.14 10.50 -17.80
CA GLY A 330 15.15 10.23 -16.76
C GLY A 330 15.02 11.34 -15.73
N SER A 331 15.43 12.58 -16.03
CA SER A 331 15.35 13.71 -15.09
C SER A 331 14.10 14.58 -15.30
N GLY A 332 13.94 15.57 -14.42
CA GLY A 332 12.84 16.53 -14.50
C GLY A 332 11.55 16.01 -13.89
N PRO A 333 10.46 16.79 -13.96
CA PRO A 333 9.27 16.56 -13.15
C PRO A 333 8.54 15.25 -13.46
N LEU A 334 8.72 14.67 -14.65
CA LEU A 334 8.18 13.36 -15.01
C LEU A 334 8.79 12.20 -14.19
N SER A 335 10.03 12.36 -13.69
CA SER A 335 10.74 11.37 -12.88
C SER A 335 10.24 11.26 -11.44
N SER A 336 9.43 12.22 -10.99
CA SER A 336 8.97 12.33 -9.61
C SER A 336 7.50 11.91 -9.46
N PRO A 337 7.15 10.99 -8.54
CA PRO A 337 5.77 10.64 -8.22
C PRO A 337 5.06 11.67 -7.31
N ALA A 338 5.74 12.78 -7.00
CA ALA A 338 5.33 14.01 -6.32
C ALA A 338 5.05 14.03 -4.81
N SER A 339 5.03 12.89 -4.15
CA SER A 339 5.04 12.82 -2.69
C SER A 339 6.41 12.31 -2.26
N ASP A 340 7.41 13.17 -2.23
CA ASP A 340 8.82 12.81 -1.96
C ASP A 340 9.34 13.28 -0.60
N PHE A 341 8.48 13.90 0.22
CA PHE A 341 8.83 14.32 1.58
C PHE A 341 7.68 14.06 2.56
N ALA A 342 8.03 13.55 3.73
CA ALA A 342 7.06 13.26 4.78
C ALA A 342 7.64 13.27 6.18
N ALA A 343 6.74 13.10 7.14
CA ALA A 343 7.09 12.83 8.51
C ALA A 343 6.08 11.92 9.21
N TRP A 344 6.55 11.16 10.20
CA TRP A 344 5.69 10.44 11.14
C TRP A 344 5.90 10.96 12.56
N GLU A 345 4.84 10.97 13.36
CA GLU A 345 4.93 11.23 14.80
C GLU A 345 3.91 10.41 15.59
N LYS A 346 4.16 10.34 16.90
CA LYS A 346 3.10 10.17 17.89
C LYS A 346 2.57 11.53 18.29
N PHE A 347 1.28 11.61 18.55
CA PHE A 347 0.71 12.85 19.08
C PHE A 347 1.33 13.17 20.44
N SER A 348 1.73 14.43 20.65
CA SER A 348 2.06 14.91 21.98
C SER A 348 0.81 15.02 22.86
N ASP A 349 0.99 15.04 24.18
CA ASP A 349 -0.11 15.14 25.16
C ASP A 349 -1.05 16.32 24.88
N SER A 350 -0.52 17.44 24.36
CA SER A 350 -1.33 18.60 23.98
C SER A 350 -2.40 18.31 22.92
N TYR A 351 -2.19 17.31 22.06
CA TYR A 351 -3.16 16.91 21.03
C TYR A 351 -4.06 15.76 21.46
N THR A 352 -3.72 15.04 22.55
CA THR A 352 -4.49 13.89 23.06
C THR A 352 -5.24 14.18 24.36
N ALA A 353 -4.94 15.30 25.04
CA ALA A 353 -5.52 15.65 26.34
C ALA A 353 -7.05 15.67 26.35
N ASN A 354 -7.67 16.14 25.26
CA ASN A 354 -9.13 16.23 25.12
C ASN A 354 -9.79 14.98 24.52
N MET A 355 -9.01 13.95 24.18
CA MET A 355 -9.57 12.68 23.70
C MET A 355 -10.27 11.93 24.83
N THR A 356 -11.11 10.97 24.49
CA THR A 356 -11.69 10.08 25.49
C THR A 356 -10.64 9.15 26.10
N GLN A 357 -10.95 8.58 27.27
CA GLN A 357 -10.04 7.62 27.91
C GLN A 357 -9.87 6.36 27.06
N SER A 358 -10.88 5.92 26.31
CA SER A 358 -10.78 4.76 25.43
C SER A 358 -9.77 5.01 24.30
N THR A 359 -9.80 6.20 23.67
CA THR A 359 -8.81 6.60 22.67
C THR A 359 -7.40 6.64 23.23
N ARG A 360 -7.19 7.25 24.40
CA ARG A 360 -5.85 7.25 25.03
C ARG A 360 -5.37 5.84 25.34
N ASN A 361 -6.24 4.98 25.89
CA ASN A 361 -5.89 3.59 26.18
C ASN A 361 -5.52 2.82 24.91
N TYR A 362 -6.27 3.00 23.82
CA TYR A 362 -5.97 2.39 22.53
C TYR A 362 -4.60 2.86 22.01
N LEU A 363 -4.34 4.17 21.98
CA LEU A 363 -3.05 4.72 21.54
C LEU A 363 -1.88 4.21 22.38
N SER A 364 -2.06 4.06 23.69
CA SER A 364 -1.06 3.50 24.60
C SER A 364 -0.88 1.99 24.47
N SER A 365 -1.84 1.27 23.88
CA SER A 365 -1.73 -0.17 23.64
C SER A 365 -0.87 -0.52 22.43
N LEU A 366 -0.66 0.44 21.53
CA LEU A 366 0.20 0.27 20.37
C LEU A 366 1.69 0.28 20.77
N PRO A 367 2.58 -0.40 20.02
CA PRO A 367 4.01 -0.36 20.27
C PRO A 367 4.54 1.07 20.43
N SER A 368 5.59 1.24 21.23
CA SER A 368 6.15 2.56 21.53
C SER A 368 6.64 3.28 20.27
N ASP A 369 7.14 2.53 19.29
CA ASP A 369 7.62 3.00 17.98
C ASP A 369 6.53 3.11 16.91
N TRP A 370 5.27 2.80 17.21
CA TRP A 370 4.17 2.89 16.25
C TRP A 370 3.69 4.34 16.07
N PRO A 371 3.83 4.96 14.89
CA PRO A 371 3.35 6.31 14.67
C PRO A 371 1.83 6.39 14.60
N ASN A 372 1.26 7.48 15.11
CA ASN A 372 -0.18 7.69 15.05
C ASN A 372 -0.64 8.23 13.69
N ILE A 373 0.25 8.97 13.05
CA ILE A 373 -0.08 9.75 11.86
C ILE A 373 1.16 9.91 10.98
N GLU A 374 0.94 9.83 9.68
CA GLU A 374 1.87 10.25 8.64
C GLU A 374 1.43 11.60 8.07
N TYR A 375 2.38 12.50 7.87
CA TYR A 375 2.19 13.74 7.12
C TYR A 375 2.98 13.72 5.83
N ILE A 376 2.34 14.06 4.72
CA ILE A 376 3.00 14.19 3.42
C ILE A 376 2.96 15.64 2.98
N LEU A 377 4.13 16.22 2.71
CA LEU A 377 4.24 17.55 2.12
C LEU A 377 4.25 17.42 0.60
N ALA A 378 3.22 17.92 -0.08
CA ALA A 378 3.06 17.75 -1.52
C ALA A 378 2.75 19.08 -2.23
N ALA A 379 3.36 19.30 -3.40
CA ALA A 379 3.14 20.49 -4.22
C ALA A 379 1.84 20.39 -5.06
N GLU A 380 0.80 19.74 -4.53
CA GLU A 380 -0.48 19.51 -5.21
C GLU A 380 -1.66 19.63 -4.25
N ALA A 381 -2.88 19.73 -4.79
CA ALA A 381 -4.13 19.75 -4.03
C ALA A 381 -5.19 18.90 -4.73
N ARG A 382 -5.24 17.59 -4.43
CA ARG A 382 -6.17 16.67 -5.09
C ARG A 382 -7.65 17.04 -4.90
N ALA A 383 -8.01 17.59 -3.74
CA ALA A 383 -9.38 18.00 -3.44
C ALA A 383 -9.84 19.29 -4.16
N LEU A 384 -8.90 20.06 -4.74
CA LEU A 384 -9.17 21.31 -5.43
C LEU A 384 -8.89 21.23 -6.95
N SER A 385 -8.66 20.04 -7.49
CA SER A 385 -8.23 19.83 -8.89
C SER A 385 -9.17 20.45 -9.93
N ASN A 386 -10.41 20.77 -9.55
CA ASN A 386 -11.41 21.39 -10.42
C ASN A 386 -11.62 22.90 -10.20
N ALA A 387 -10.89 23.56 -9.28
CA ALA A 387 -11.37 24.84 -8.72
C ALA A 387 -10.46 26.09 -8.78
N ASN A 388 -9.15 26.05 -9.07
CA ASN A 388 -8.35 27.30 -9.09
C ASN A 388 -7.13 27.28 -10.03
N SER A 389 -6.83 28.44 -10.63
CA SER A 389 -5.70 28.68 -11.55
C SER A 389 -4.34 28.89 -10.86
N GLY A 390 -4.31 28.92 -9.52
CA GLY A 390 -3.10 29.19 -8.72
C GLY A 390 -2.26 27.94 -8.38
N ASN A 391 -1.04 28.17 -7.87
CA ASN A 391 -0.22 27.10 -7.29
C ASN A 391 -0.74 26.77 -5.88
N THR A 392 -0.90 25.48 -5.61
CA THR A 392 -1.35 24.94 -4.32
C THR A 392 -0.40 23.87 -3.81
N GLY A 393 -0.28 23.79 -2.50
CA GLY A 393 0.43 22.74 -1.77
C GLY A 393 -0.38 22.26 -0.58
N SER A 394 -0.01 21.10 -0.05
CA SER A 394 -0.76 20.45 1.02
C SER A 394 0.13 19.79 2.05
N VAL A 395 -0.38 19.71 3.28
CA VAL A 395 0.05 18.74 4.28
C VAL A 395 -1.06 17.70 4.40
N SER A 396 -0.87 16.57 3.74
CA SER A 396 -1.81 15.44 3.74
C SER A 396 -1.58 14.57 4.97
N MET A 397 -2.63 13.88 5.42
CA MET A 397 -2.63 13.10 6.67
C MET A 397 -3.11 11.68 6.43
N LEU A 398 -2.32 10.69 6.84
CA LEU A 398 -2.67 9.27 6.79
C LEU A 398 -2.72 8.68 8.21
N LEU A 399 -3.86 8.11 8.60
CA LEU A 399 -4.10 7.64 9.97
C LEU A 399 -3.50 6.24 10.19
N THR A 400 -2.22 6.18 10.56
CA THR A 400 -1.45 4.93 10.70
C THR A 400 -1.79 4.13 11.96
N SER A 401 -2.59 4.69 12.88
CA SER A 401 -3.16 4.01 14.05
C SER A 401 -4.69 3.94 14.01
N ALA A 402 -5.26 3.58 12.86
CA ALA A 402 -6.68 3.30 12.77
C ALA A 402 -7.06 2.05 13.61
N SER A 403 -8.03 2.21 14.51
CA SER A 403 -8.55 1.17 15.39
C SER A 403 -9.68 0.36 14.75
N SER A 404 -10.41 0.95 13.81
CA SER A 404 -11.51 0.27 13.12
C SER A 404 -11.02 -0.84 12.20
N ALA A 405 -11.89 -1.82 11.94
CA ALA A 405 -11.63 -2.91 11.03
C ALA A 405 -12.80 -3.05 10.05
N GLY A 406 -12.49 -3.43 8.82
CA GLY A 406 -13.49 -3.77 7.82
C GLY A 406 -13.64 -5.28 7.63
N ASN A 407 -14.32 -5.65 6.54
CA ASN A 407 -14.39 -7.04 6.08
C ASN A 407 -14.50 -7.14 4.55
N ILE A 408 -14.14 -8.31 4.04
CA ILE A 408 -14.32 -8.72 2.65
C ILE A 408 -15.13 -10.01 2.66
N THR A 409 -16.25 -10.06 1.95
CA THR A 409 -17.02 -11.29 1.77
C THR A 409 -17.46 -11.47 0.33
N ILE A 410 -17.88 -12.67 -0.03
CA ILE A 410 -18.39 -12.96 -1.37
C ILE A 410 -19.82 -12.45 -1.53
N ARG A 411 -20.15 -12.01 -2.74
CA ARG A 411 -21.52 -11.68 -3.14
C ARG A 411 -22.20 -12.83 -3.88
N SER A 412 -21.39 -13.75 -4.41
CA SER A 412 -21.80 -14.84 -5.27
C SER A 412 -20.77 -15.98 -5.19
N ALA A 413 -21.22 -17.21 -5.47
CA ALA A 413 -20.32 -18.35 -5.74
C ALA A 413 -19.51 -18.17 -7.03
N ASP A 414 -19.89 -17.22 -7.88
CA ASP A 414 -19.15 -16.83 -9.07
C ASP A 414 -18.08 -15.78 -8.73
N ASN A 415 -16.81 -16.16 -8.83
CA ASN A 415 -15.68 -15.25 -8.54
C ASN A 415 -15.43 -14.14 -9.57
N THR A 416 -16.25 -14.02 -10.63
CA THR A 416 -16.22 -12.89 -11.57
C THR A 416 -17.05 -11.73 -11.05
N VAL A 417 -17.95 -12.00 -10.10
CA VAL A 417 -18.71 -10.98 -9.39
C VAL A 417 -17.80 -10.35 -8.34
N ALA A 418 -17.69 -9.03 -8.35
CA ALA A 418 -16.89 -8.31 -7.37
C ALA A 418 -17.34 -8.64 -5.93
N PRO A 419 -16.40 -8.83 -4.99
CA PRO A 419 -16.74 -9.12 -3.61
C PRO A 419 -17.39 -7.90 -2.94
N VAL A 420 -18.02 -8.15 -1.78
CA VAL A 420 -18.43 -7.10 -0.86
C VAL A 420 -17.17 -6.57 -0.17
N VAL A 421 -16.98 -5.26 -0.19
CA VAL A 421 -15.83 -4.59 0.44
C VAL A 421 -16.31 -3.57 1.46
N TYR A 422 -16.22 -3.91 2.74
CA TYR A 422 -16.48 -2.98 3.83
C TYR A 422 -15.17 -2.46 4.40
N LEU A 423 -14.93 -1.15 4.34
CA LEU A 423 -13.64 -0.56 4.68
C LEU A 423 -13.44 -0.32 6.19
N GLY A 424 -14.52 -0.05 6.92
CA GLY A 424 -14.48 0.24 8.36
C GLY A 424 -13.87 1.60 8.75
N TRP A 425 -13.41 2.43 7.80
CA TRP A 425 -12.66 3.65 8.12
C TRP A 425 -13.49 4.68 8.90
N LEU A 426 -12.94 5.14 10.03
CA LEU A 426 -13.55 6.12 10.94
C LEU A 426 -14.88 5.69 11.58
N ASP A 427 -15.18 4.39 11.64
CA ASP A 427 -16.39 3.92 12.32
C ASP A 427 -16.29 4.07 13.84
N SER A 428 -15.08 3.96 14.40
CA SER A 428 -14.82 4.12 15.83
C SER A 428 -14.70 5.59 16.26
N LYS A 429 -14.97 5.84 17.54
CA LYS A 429 -14.77 7.17 18.13
C LYS A 429 -13.28 7.51 18.21
N GLU A 430 -12.46 6.50 18.49
CA GLU A 430 -11.00 6.58 18.57
C GLU A 430 -10.41 7.12 17.26
N ASP A 431 -10.87 6.63 16.11
CA ASP A 431 -10.39 7.07 14.81
C ASP A 431 -10.82 8.50 14.50
N GLN A 432 -12.07 8.85 14.84
CA GLN A 432 -12.61 10.19 14.62
C GLN A 432 -11.87 11.25 15.46
N GLU A 433 -11.54 10.93 16.72
CA GLU A 433 -10.79 11.84 17.60
C GLU A 433 -9.36 12.04 17.11
N GLN A 434 -8.68 10.97 16.71
CA GLN A 434 -7.34 11.05 16.10
C GLN A 434 -7.37 11.91 14.82
N ALA A 435 -8.33 11.67 13.93
CA ALA A 435 -8.43 12.40 12.67
C ALA A 435 -8.64 13.91 12.87
N VAL A 436 -9.43 14.30 13.87
CA VAL A 436 -9.64 15.70 14.25
C VAL A 436 -8.37 16.32 14.85
N ALA A 437 -7.62 15.58 15.66
CA ALA A 437 -6.33 16.02 16.20
C ALA A 437 -5.29 16.23 15.08
N SER A 438 -5.25 15.34 14.08
CA SER A 438 -4.37 15.45 12.92
C SER A 438 -4.52 16.77 12.17
N TYR A 439 -5.75 17.27 11.97
CA TYR A 439 -5.95 18.55 11.26
C TYR A 439 -5.38 19.75 12.03
N ARG A 440 -5.52 19.76 13.36
CA ARG A 440 -4.92 20.82 14.19
C ARG A 440 -3.41 20.78 14.11
N ARG A 441 -2.85 19.57 14.17
CA ARG A 441 -1.42 19.37 14.07
C ARG A 441 -0.90 19.75 12.68
N ALA A 442 -1.57 19.34 11.62
CA ALA A 442 -1.25 19.71 10.24
C ALA A 442 -1.28 21.23 10.01
N ARG A 443 -2.26 21.96 10.57
CA ARG A 443 -2.26 23.44 10.56
C ARG A 443 -1.05 24.02 11.28
N SER A 444 -0.65 23.45 12.41
CA SER A 444 0.53 23.90 13.14
C SER A 444 1.82 23.69 12.34
N ILE A 445 1.91 22.60 11.57
CA ILE A 445 3.04 22.29 10.66
C ILE A 445 3.02 23.27 9.48
N ALA A 446 1.87 23.41 8.82
CA ALA A 446 1.67 24.30 7.68
C ALA A 446 2.09 25.75 7.99
N ALA A 447 1.80 26.24 9.20
CA ALA A 447 2.21 27.57 9.66
C ALA A 447 3.73 27.77 9.79
N LYS A 448 4.53 26.70 9.70
CA LYS A 448 6.00 26.74 9.74
C LYS A 448 6.65 26.57 8.36
N ILE A 449 5.87 26.26 7.32
CA ILE A 449 6.37 26.08 5.96
C ILE A 449 6.41 27.44 5.27
N ALA A 450 7.60 27.99 5.04
CA ALA A 450 7.76 29.35 4.52
C ALA A 450 7.16 29.58 3.12
N ALA A 451 6.99 28.52 2.33
CA ALA A 451 6.38 28.59 1.00
C ALA A 451 4.83 28.63 1.03
N PHE A 452 4.20 28.41 2.19
CA PHE A 452 2.75 28.41 2.33
C PHE A 452 2.19 29.81 2.55
N GLY A 453 1.15 30.13 1.78
CA GLY A 453 0.28 31.29 1.95
C GLY A 453 -1.02 30.94 2.69
N PRO A 454 -2.12 31.67 2.44
CA PRO A 454 -3.41 31.41 3.07
C PRO A 454 -3.93 29.98 2.90
N GLU A 455 -4.61 29.47 3.93
CA GLU A 455 -5.34 28.20 3.88
C GLU A 455 -6.53 28.32 2.93
N LEU A 456 -6.63 27.40 1.97
CA LEU A 456 -7.71 27.28 0.99
C LEU A 456 -8.74 26.24 1.41
N ALA A 457 -8.30 25.12 2.00
CA ALA A 457 -9.17 24.06 2.49
C ALA A 457 -8.55 23.37 3.72
N PRO A 458 -9.35 22.96 4.73
CA PRO A 458 -10.81 23.07 4.82
C PRO A 458 -11.33 24.51 4.94
N GLY A 459 -10.44 25.47 5.22
CA GLY A 459 -10.74 26.89 5.34
C GLY A 459 -10.66 27.33 6.79
N ALA A 460 -10.22 28.57 7.00
CA ALA A 460 -10.01 29.15 8.33
C ALA A 460 -11.28 29.20 9.21
N ASN A 461 -12.47 29.05 8.62
CA ASN A 461 -13.76 29.00 9.30
C ASN A 461 -14.16 27.60 9.82
N VAL A 462 -13.43 26.54 9.46
CA VAL A 462 -13.64 25.18 9.95
C VAL A 462 -12.74 24.97 11.18
N THR A 463 -13.24 25.23 12.38
CA THR A 463 -12.43 25.33 13.61
C THR A 463 -12.86 24.41 14.75
N THR A 464 -14.14 24.07 14.85
CA THR A 464 -14.63 23.16 15.90
C THR A 464 -14.39 21.70 15.53
N ASP A 465 -14.33 20.81 16.53
CA ASP A 465 -14.18 19.37 16.29
C ASP A 465 -15.26 18.81 15.37
N ALA A 466 -16.51 19.24 15.57
CA ALA A 466 -17.63 18.83 14.74
C ALA A 466 -17.49 19.30 13.29
N GLN A 467 -17.03 20.54 13.07
CA GLN A 467 -16.80 21.07 11.72
C GLN A 467 -15.66 20.33 11.00
N ILE A 468 -14.54 20.12 11.70
CA ILE A 468 -13.38 19.40 11.17
C ILE A 468 -13.78 17.96 10.83
N LEU A 469 -14.43 17.25 11.76
CA LEU A 469 -14.87 15.88 11.52
C LEU A 469 -15.83 15.80 10.33
N ASN A 470 -16.82 16.69 10.26
CA ASN A 470 -17.74 16.70 9.12
C ASN A 470 -17.02 16.95 7.79
N TYR A 471 -16.02 17.84 7.76
CA TYR A 471 -15.20 18.06 6.57
C TYR A 471 -14.43 16.78 6.20
N ILE A 472 -13.78 16.13 7.16
CA ILE A 472 -13.04 14.87 6.94
C ILE A 472 -13.95 13.83 6.30
N LYS A 473 -15.09 13.52 6.95
CA LYS A 473 -16.04 12.52 6.45
C LYS A 473 -16.61 12.86 5.07
N THR A 474 -16.74 14.15 4.75
CA THR A 474 -17.35 14.63 3.49
C THR A 474 -16.35 14.84 2.37
N LYS A 475 -15.07 15.12 2.65
CA LYS A 475 -14.09 15.54 1.62
C LYS A 475 -12.69 14.94 1.81
N GLY A 476 -12.33 14.51 3.03
CA GLY A 476 -10.99 14.06 3.35
C GLY A 476 -10.74 12.56 3.13
N ILE A 477 -11.78 11.72 3.26
CA ILE A 477 -11.58 10.26 3.23
C ILE A 477 -11.22 9.73 1.84
N GLY A 478 -10.16 8.93 1.77
CA GLY A 478 -9.74 8.20 0.57
C GLY A 478 -8.79 7.05 0.86
N ALA A 479 -8.65 6.16 -0.13
CA ALA A 479 -7.73 5.04 -0.08
C ALA A 479 -6.28 5.49 -0.27
N ILE A 480 -5.36 4.90 0.49
CA ILE A 480 -3.93 4.85 0.12
C ILE A 480 -3.50 3.46 -0.36
N HIS A 481 -4.43 2.50 -0.33
CA HIS A 481 -4.30 1.17 -0.93
C HIS A 481 -3.41 0.19 -0.13
N HIS A 482 -3.45 0.24 1.21
CA HIS A 482 -2.56 -0.51 2.12
C HIS A 482 -3.28 -1.60 2.94
N GLY A 483 -4.42 -2.08 2.42
CA GLY A 483 -5.18 -3.19 2.96
C GLY A 483 -4.37 -4.45 3.27
N ALA A 484 -4.72 -5.10 4.38
CA ALA A 484 -4.10 -6.34 4.87
C ALA A 484 -5.10 -7.16 5.72
N ALA A 485 -4.63 -8.32 6.20
CA ALA A 485 -5.24 -9.12 7.26
C ALA A 485 -6.53 -9.90 6.98
N THR A 486 -7.00 -9.92 5.74
CA THR A 486 -8.19 -10.68 5.37
C THR A 486 -7.97 -12.21 5.28
N CYS A 487 -6.72 -12.66 5.34
CA CYS A 487 -6.32 -14.06 5.51
C CYS A 487 -5.31 -14.18 6.67
N ALA A 488 -5.55 -13.45 7.77
CA ALA A 488 -4.56 -13.24 8.84
C ALA A 488 -3.87 -14.53 9.34
N MET A 489 -2.55 -14.44 9.51
CA MET A 489 -1.74 -15.47 10.15
C MET A 489 -1.92 -15.50 11.66
N GLY A 490 -1.73 -16.66 12.27
CA GLY A 490 -1.64 -16.81 13.72
C GLY A 490 -1.47 -18.27 14.15
N LYS A 491 -1.75 -18.55 15.43
CA LYS A 491 -1.50 -19.86 16.05
C LYS A 491 -2.58 -20.90 15.75
N SER A 492 -3.83 -20.45 15.63
CA SER A 492 -4.97 -21.36 15.57
C SER A 492 -6.15 -20.73 14.83
N PRO A 493 -6.92 -21.54 14.06
CA PRO A 493 -8.19 -21.08 13.49
C PRO A 493 -9.23 -20.72 14.54
N ALA A 494 -9.13 -21.24 15.79
CA ALA A 494 -10.01 -20.87 16.89
C ALA A 494 -9.89 -19.39 17.28
N ASP A 495 -8.74 -18.77 17.03
CA ASP A 495 -8.47 -17.36 17.30
C ASP A 495 -8.81 -16.47 16.09
N GLY A 496 -9.46 -17.03 15.05
CA GLY A 496 -9.75 -16.34 13.80
C GLY A 496 -8.58 -16.32 12.80
N SER A 497 -7.52 -17.10 13.02
CA SER A 497 -6.42 -17.19 12.06
C SER A 497 -6.81 -18.03 10.84
N VAL A 498 -6.37 -17.63 9.65
CA VAL A 498 -6.63 -18.36 8.39
C VAL A 498 -5.43 -19.19 7.98
N VAL A 499 -4.23 -18.68 8.23
CA VAL A 499 -2.98 -19.35 7.93
C VAL A 499 -2.08 -19.42 9.16
N ASP A 500 -1.14 -20.36 9.16
CA ASP A 500 -0.09 -20.40 10.19
C ASP A 500 1.07 -19.44 9.89
N SER A 501 2.10 -19.43 10.75
CA SER A 501 3.29 -18.58 10.61
C SER A 501 4.11 -18.84 9.33
N LYS A 502 3.82 -19.94 8.62
CA LYS A 502 4.42 -20.31 7.32
C LYS A 502 3.42 -20.13 6.18
N ALA A 503 2.33 -19.38 6.40
CA ALA A 503 1.29 -19.10 5.43
C ALA A 503 0.53 -20.34 4.91
N ARG A 504 0.58 -21.49 5.60
CA ARG A 504 -0.20 -22.68 5.24
C ARG A 504 -1.63 -22.49 5.71
N VAL A 505 -2.60 -22.73 4.82
CA VAL A 505 -4.03 -22.56 5.13
C VAL A 505 -4.51 -23.67 6.08
N PHE A 506 -5.18 -23.30 7.16
CA PHE A 506 -5.69 -24.26 8.13
C PHE A 506 -6.80 -25.17 7.56
N GLY A 507 -6.77 -26.44 7.96
CA GLY A 507 -7.76 -27.46 7.58
C GLY A 507 -7.62 -28.04 6.16
N VAL A 508 -6.60 -27.62 5.40
CA VAL A 508 -6.28 -28.14 4.06
C VAL A 508 -4.77 -28.37 3.91
N HIS A 509 -4.36 -29.04 2.82
CA HIS A 509 -2.96 -29.34 2.53
C HIS A 509 -2.51 -28.82 1.16
N GLY A 510 -1.22 -28.51 1.03
CA GLY A 510 -0.63 -28.08 -0.25
C GLY A 510 -1.15 -26.71 -0.75
N LEU A 511 -1.63 -25.87 0.16
CA LEU A 511 -2.15 -24.54 -0.14
C LEU A 511 -1.51 -23.50 0.80
N ARG A 512 -1.04 -22.39 0.22
CA ARG A 512 -0.56 -21.22 0.97
C ARG A 512 -1.17 -19.92 0.47
N VAL A 513 -1.19 -18.91 1.33
CA VAL A 513 -1.54 -17.53 0.95
C VAL A 513 -0.34 -16.62 1.19
N ILE A 514 0.28 -16.12 0.13
CA ILE A 514 1.49 -15.29 0.20
C ILE A 514 1.21 -13.96 -0.48
N ASP A 515 0.63 -13.04 0.28
CA ASP A 515 0.43 -11.64 -0.05
C ASP A 515 0.05 -10.86 1.24
N ALA A 516 -0.29 -9.58 1.12
CA ALA A 516 -0.66 -8.72 2.25
C ALA A 516 -1.89 -9.21 3.05
N SER A 517 -2.75 -10.06 2.47
CA SER A 517 -3.89 -10.65 3.20
C SER A 517 -3.44 -11.51 4.37
N SER A 518 -2.28 -12.17 4.24
CA SER A 518 -1.77 -13.09 5.25
C SER A 518 -1.12 -12.40 6.45
N LEU A 519 -0.70 -11.13 6.31
CA LEU A 519 -0.22 -10.33 7.44
C LEU A 519 -1.33 -10.21 8.49
N PRO A 520 -1.05 -10.23 9.80
CA PRO A 520 -2.12 -10.19 10.81
C PRO A 520 -2.76 -8.81 10.96
N PHE A 521 -2.10 -7.76 10.48
CA PHE A 521 -2.57 -6.36 10.44
C PHE A 521 -1.69 -5.54 9.46
N SER A 522 -2.14 -4.35 9.07
CA SER A 522 -1.38 -3.47 8.15
C SER A 522 -0.18 -2.81 8.85
N ALA A 523 0.85 -2.46 8.10
CA ALA A 523 2.01 -1.75 8.63
C ALA A 523 1.72 -0.27 8.88
N PRO A 524 2.33 0.36 9.91
CA PRO A 524 2.31 1.81 10.02
C PRO A 524 3.08 2.40 8.84
N GLY A 525 2.35 2.87 7.81
CA GLY A 525 2.91 3.40 6.57
C GLY A 525 2.54 2.57 5.34
N HIS A 526 3.47 2.50 4.38
CA HIS A 526 3.33 1.92 3.05
C HIS A 526 3.69 0.45 2.99
N THR A 527 2.83 -0.36 2.38
CA THR A 527 2.90 -1.83 2.51
C THR A 527 3.80 -2.51 1.48
N GLN A 528 4.39 -1.78 0.54
CA GLN A 528 5.27 -2.35 -0.48
C GLN A 528 6.44 -3.11 0.17
N GLY A 529 7.23 -2.45 1.02
CA GLY A 529 8.42 -3.08 1.60
C GLY A 529 8.11 -4.30 2.47
N VAL A 530 7.09 -4.21 3.31
CA VAL A 530 6.68 -5.35 4.17
C VAL A 530 6.14 -6.52 3.36
N THR A 531 5.42 -6.28 2.26
CA THR A 531 4.88 -7.36 1.42
C THR A 531 6.00 -8.11 0.71
N TYR A 532 7.04 -7.41 0.23
CA TYR A 532 8.20 -8.06 -0.38
C TYR A 532 8.98 -8.89 0.64
N ALA A 533 9.30 -8.32 1.81
CA ALA A 533 10.02 -9.03 2.87
C ALA A 533 9.26 -10.28 3.35
N HIS A 534 7.94 -10.15 3.49
CA HIS A 534 7.04 -11.25 3.84
C HIS A 534 7.08 -12.38 2.80
N ALA A 535 6.98 -12.03 1.51
CA ALA A 535 7.08 -12.99 0.42
C ALA A 535 8.45 -13.68 0.37
N GLU A 536 9.54 -12.93 0.52
CA GLU A 536 10.91 -13.49 0.53
C GLU A 536 11.11 -14.50 1.66
N LYS A 537 10.64 -14.19 2.87
CA LYS A 537 10.68 -15.12 4.01
C LYS A 537 9.88 -16.39 3.74
N LEU A 538 8.63 -16.26 3.29
CA LEU A 538 7.76 -17.41 3.09
C LEU A 538 8.17 -18.26 1.89
N VAL A 539 8.74 -17.67 0.84
CA VAL A 539 9.34 -18.42 -0.27
C VAL A 539 10.59 -19.16 0.21
N GLN A 540 11.39 -18.57 1.11
CA GLN A 540 12.52 -19.27 1.73
C GLN A 540 12.03 -20.50 2.51
N ASP A 541 10.95 -20.39 3.30
CA ASP A 541 10.34 -21.54 3.99
C ASP A 541 9.93 -22.66 3.03
N ILE A 542 9.43 -22.32 1.83
CA ILE A 542 9.07 -23.31 0.79
C ILE A 542 10.34 -23.97 0.25
N ILE A 543 11.37 -23.19 -0.07
CA ILE A 543 12.64 -23.70 -0.60
C ILE A 543 13.29 -24.67 0.40
N ASP A 544 13.32 -24.31 1.68
CA ASP A 544 13.93 -25.12 2.73
C ASP A 544 13.13 -26.41 2.97
N ALA A 545 11.80 -26.33 2.94
CA ALA A 545 10.94 -27.51 3.00
C ALA A 545 11.16 -28.47 1.82
N VAL A 546 11.40 -27.95 0.61
CA VAL A 546 11.68 -28.77 -0.58
C VAL A 546 13.09 -29.36 -0.56
N ARG A 547 14.08 -28.67 0.02
CA ARG A 547 15.46 -29.16 0.12
C ARG A 547 15.67 -30.17 1.25
N GLY A 548 14.85 -30.09 2.31
CA GLY A 548 14.88 -31.04 3.43
C GLY A 548 14.13 -32.35 3.18
N THR A 549 13.43 -32.49 2.04
CA THR A 549 12.77 -33.72 1.56
C THR A 549 13.54 -34.32 0.40
#